data_AF-A0A2V8BN58-F1
#
_entry.id   AF-A0A2V8BN58-F1
#
_cell.length_a   1.000
_cell.length_b   1.000
_cell.length_c   1.000
_cell.angle_alpha   90.00
_cell.angle_beta   90.00
_cell.angle_gamma   90.00
#
_symmetry.space_group_name_H-M   'P 1'
#
loop_
_entity.id
_entity.type
_entity.pdbx_description
1 polymer ?
#
loop_
_entity_poly.entity_id
_entity_poly.type
_entity_poly.pdbx_seq_one_letter_code
_entity_poly.pdbx_strand_id
1 'polypeptide(L)'
;MDHIVMVHGDNAWGHETLRAFFSRVGEADIIIGYTRQMSRSRTWTRTVCSKTFTLLVNLITKRRLRYFNGLQIHRAAVLKRLEIESSGYGFQAEVLVKALRLTNTYLEVPMDLNERQRGESKAFRLTNVVDVARTLRLLRAIERTSTPGRPAAGVTGP
;
A
#
# COMPACT_ATOMS: atom_id res chain seq x y z
N MET A 1 11.21 19.07 5.93
CA MET A 1 10.28 17.93 6.16
C MET A 1 10.47 16.99 5.00
N ASP A 2 11.15 15.87 5.26
CA ASP A 2 11.75 15.07 4.17
C ASP A 2 10.91 13.84 3.83
N HIS A 3 10.05 13.40 4.74
CA HIS A 3 9.17 12.23 4.59
C HIS A 3 7.74 12.56 5.00
N ILE A 4 6.77 11.87 4.38
CA ILE A 4 5.34 11.99 4.64
C ILE A 4 4.75 10.58 4.84
N VAL A 5 3.84 10.45 5.81
CA VAL A 5 3.07 9.24 6.09
C VAL A 5 1.62 9.61 6.38
N MET A 6 0.67 8.81 5.91
CA MET A 6 -0.75 8.91 6.30
C MET A 6 -1.08 7.81 7.30
N VAL A 7 -1.25 8.17 8.58
CA VAL A 7 -1.64 7.23 9.63
C VAL A 7 -3.16 7.22 9.78
N HIS A 8 -3.77 6.04 9.80
CA HIS A 8 -5.21 5.92 10.05
C HIS A 8 -5.54 6.28 11.50
N GLY A 9 -6.55 7.13 11.71
CA GLY A 9 -6.98 7.60 13.04
C GLY A 9 -7.83 6.58 13.83
N ASP A 10 -7.88 5.33 13.39
CA ASP A 10 -8.71 4.27 13.97
C ASP A 10 -7.98 3.38 14.98
N ASN A 11 -6.77 3.77 15.36
CA ASN A 11 -5.88 3.04 16.27
C ASN A 11 -5.66 1.57 15.86
N ALA A 12 -5.65 1.29 14.54
CA ALA A 12 -5.45 -0.06 14.02
C ALA A 12 -4.04 -0.62 14.29
N TRP A 13 -3.08 0.22 14.68
CA TRP A 13 -1.69 -0.14 14.89
C TRP A 13 -1.25 0.27 16.29
N GLY A 14 -0.71 -0.68 17.06
CA GLY A 14 -0.18 -0.41 18.39
C GLY A 14 1.08 0.48 18.36
N HIS A 15 1.38 1.11 19.49
CA HIS A 15 2.56 1.96 19.67
C HIS A 15 3.86 1.25 19.25
N GLU A 16 4.07 0.01 19.68
CA GLU A 16 5.26 -0.76 19.33
C GLU A 16 5.38 -1.03 17.83
N THR A 17 4.27 -1.38 17.17
CA THR A 17 4.24 -1.56 15.72
C THR A 17 4.59 -0.28 14.97
N LEU A 18 4.05 0.86 15.40
CA LEU A 18 4.34 2.17 14.80
C LEU A 18 5.79 2.58 15.06
N ARG A 19 6.31 2.37 16.27
CA ARG A 19 7.71 2.65 16.63
C ARG A 19 8.67 1.84 15.76
N ALA A 20 8.44 0.54 15.63
CA ALA A 20 9.26 -0.34 14.79
C ALA A 20 9.15 0.00 13.29
N PHE A 21 8.00 0.50 12.84
CA PHE A 21 7.81 0.94 11.47
C PHE A 21 8.55 2.26 11.18
N PHE A 22 8.45 3.24 12.08
CA PHE A 22 9.10 4.55 11.92
C PHE A 22 10.60 4.51 12.16
N SER A 23 11.13 3.54 12.90
CA SER A 23 12.58 3.38 13.04
C SER A 23 13.29 3.01 11.73
N ARG A 24 12.52 2.59 10.70
CA ARG A 24 13.03 2.23 9.37
C ARG A 24 13.14 3.41 8.40
N VAL A 25 12.76 4.62 8.82
CA VAL A 25 12.82 5.82 7.97
C VAL A 25 14.26 6.06 7.52
N GLY A 26 14.45 6.23 6.21
CA GLY A 26 15.76 6.46 5.60
C GLY A 26 16.48 5.21 5.10
N GLU A 27 16.01 4.00 5.43
CA GLU A 27 16.59 2.75 4.92
C GLU A 27 16.32 2.50 3.43
N ALA A 28 15.24 3.09 2.89
CA ALA A 28 14.87 3.04 1.47
C ALA A 28 14.08 4.29 1.08
N ASP A 29 13.84 4.49 -0.22
CA ASP A 29 13.03 5.62 -0.71
C ASP A 29 11.56 5.52 -0.29
N ILE A 30 11.06 4.30 -0.12
CA ILE A 30 9.70 3.99 0.32
C ILE A 30 9.74 2.88 1.37
N ILE A 31 9.09 3.09 2.51
CA ILE A 31 8.86 2.06 3.53
C ILE A 31 7.39 1.63 3.45
N ILE A 32 7.15 0.32 3.26
CA ILE A 32 5.83 -0.25 2.98
C ILE A 32 5.47 -1.23 4.09
N GLY A 33 4.45 -0.91 4.87
CA GLY A 33 3.89 -1.79 5.88
C GLY A 33 3.05 -2.90 5.26
N TYR A 34 3.17 -4.12 5.76
CA TYR A 34 2.25 -5.21 5.41
C TYR A 34 1.76 -5.94 6.66
N THR A 35 0.49 -6.34 6.68
CA THR A 35 -0.06 -7.08 7.82
C THR A 35 0.50 -8.50 7.86
N ARG A 36 1.28 -8.83 8.91
CA ARG A 36 1.96 -10.14 9.04
C ARG A 36 0.98 -11.32 9.10
N GLN A 37 -0.12 -11.18 9.84
CA GLN A 37 -1.09 -12.26 10.10
C GLN A 37 -2.51 -11.86 9.69
N MET A 38 -2.69 -11.50 8.41
CA MET A 38 -3.95 -10.94 7.91
C MET A 38 -5.18 -11.80 8.18
N SER A 39 -5.06 -13.14 8.09
CA SER A 39 -6.16 -14.08 8.34
C SER A 39 -6.57 -14.21 9.80
N ARG A 40 -5.68 -13.88 10.75
CA ARG A 40 -5.97 -13.91 12.18
C ARG A 40 -6.49 -12.58 12.72
N SER A 41 -6.30 -11.51 11.96
CA SER A 41 -6.64 -10.14 12.40
C SER A 41 -7.86 -9.56 11.66
N ARG A 42 -8.45 -10.31 10.71
CA ARG A 42 -9.54 -9.86 9.84
C ARG A 42 -10.40 -11.04 9.41
N THR A 43 -11.65 -10.76 9.04
CA THR A 43 -12.55 -11.77 8.46
C THR A 43 -11.95 -12.42 7.20
N TRP A 44 -12.29 -13.69 6.98
CA TRP A 44 -11.78 -14.47 5.85
C TRP A 44 -12.07 -13.79 4.50
N THR A 45 -13.30 -13.28 4.32
CA THR A 45 -13.70 -12.56 3.11
C THR A 45 -12.81 -11.34 2.82
N ARG A 46 -12.50 -10.52 3.83
CA ARG A 46 -11.61 -9.36 3.66
C ARG A 46 -10.18 -9.77 3.32
N THR A 47 -9.74 -10.89 3.88
CA THR A 47 -8.43 -11.47 3.58
C THR A 47 -8.34 -11.93 2.13
N VAL A 48 -9.35 -12.66 1.64
CA VAL A 48 -9.41 -13.09 0.23
C VAL A 48 -9.43 -11.88 -0.71
N CYS A 49 -10.33 -10.91 -0.49
CA CYS A 49 -10.38 -9.70 -1.32
C CYS A 49 -9.03 -8.96 -1.36
N SER A 50 -8.37 -8.81 -0.21
CA SER A 50 -7.07 -8.12 -0.12
C SER A 50 -5.97 -8.89 -0.87
N LYS A 51 -5.92 -10.22 -0.74
CA LYS A 51 -4.96 -11.07 -1.46
C LYS A 51 -5.20 -11.05 -2.97
N THR A 52 -6.46 -11.18 -3.40
CA THR A 52 -6.82 -11.10 -4.82
C THR A 52 -6.47 -9.75 -5.41
N PHE A 53 -6.77 -8.66 -4.72
CA PHE A 53 -6.38 -7.31 -5.16
C PHE A 53 -4.86 -7.19 -5.29
N THR A 54 -4.11 -7.62 -4.27
CA THR A 54 -2.63 -7.60 -4.29
C THR A 54 -2.07 -8.40 -5.46
N LEU A 55 -2.61 -9.59 -5.73
CA LEU A 55 -2.23 -10.41 -6.88
C LEU A 55 -2.47 -9.68 -8.21
N LEU A 56 -3.66 -9.11 -8.40
CA LEU A 56 -4.01 -8.40 -9.63
C LEU A 56 -3.12 -7.18 -9.86
N VAL A 57 -2.84 -6.40 -8.81
CA VAL A 57 -1.94 -5.23 -8.92
C VAL A 57 -0.51 -5.66 -9.22
N ASN A 58 0.01 -6.70 -8.55
CA ASN A 58 1.33 -7.25 -8.85
C ASN A 58 1.45 -7.72 -10.31
N LEU A 59 0.42 -8.37 -10.86
CA LEU A 59 0.39 -8.79 -12.26
C LEU A 59 0.41 -7.59 -13.23
N ILE A 60 -0.37 -6.55 -12.94
CA ILE A 60 -0.44 -5.32 -13.76
C ILE A 60 0.91 -4.59 -13.75
N THR A 61 1.49 -4.47 -12.56
CA THR A 61 2.68 -3.64 -12.31
C THR A 61 3.98 -4.43 -12.43
N LYS A 62 3.91 -5.74 -12.71
CA LYS A 62 5.03 -6.69 -12.74
C LYS A 62 5.90 -6.64 -11.47
N ARG A 63 5.27 -6.38 -10.32
CA ARG A 63 5.92 -6.29 -9.00
C ARG A 63 5.59 -7.51 -8.15
N ARG A 64 6.26 -7.62 -6.99
CA ARG A 64 6.10 -8.72 -6.04
C ARG A 64 5.91 -8.21 -4.60
N LEU A 65 5.09 -7.17 -4.42
CA LEU A 65 4.80 -6.62 -3.10
C LEU A 65 3.80 -7.49 -2.35
N ARG A 66 3.95 -7.57 -1.04
CA ARG A 66 3.06 -8.30 -0.13
C ARG A 66 1.76 -7.57 0.14
N TYR A 67 1.78 -6.24 0.08
CA TYR A 67 0.59 -5.44 0.31
C TYR A 67 0.69 -4.03 -0.27
N PHE A 68 -0.39 -3.53 -0.86
CA PHE A 68 -0.45 -2.18 -1.44
C PHE A 68 -1.20 -1.16 -0.59
N ASN A 69 -1.98 -1.61 0.38
CA ASN A 69 -2.86 -0.77 1.20
C ASN A 69 -2.45 -0.76 2.68
N GLY A 70 -1.16 -0.93 2.95
CA GLY A 70 -0.60 -0.79 4.28
C GLY A 70 -0.16 0.65 4.56
N LEU A 71 0.41 0.86 5.75
CA LEU A 71 1.03 2.15 6.06
C LEU A 71 2.24 2.37 5.14
N GLN A 72 2.41 3.59 4.63
CA GLN A 72 3.48 3.89 3.68
C GLN A 72 4.20 5.17 4.09
N ILE A 73 5.53 5.11 4.13
CA ILE A 73 6.38 6.30 4.29
C ILE A 73 6.99 6.62 2.95
N HIS A 74 6.77 7.84 2.48
CA HIS A 74 7.28 8.34 1.20
C HIS A 74 8.21 9.52 1.41
N ARG A 75 9.22 9.66 0.55
CA ARG A 75 9.95 10.94 0.42
C ARG A 75 8.96 12.05 0.02
N ALA A 76 8.98 13.16 0.74
CA ALA A 76 8.07 14.29 0.53
C ALA A 76 8.19 14.86 -0.89
N ALA A 77 9.42 14.92 -1.43
CA ALA A 77 9.69 15.41 -2.77
C ALA A 77 9.06 14.56 -3.89
N VAL A 78 8.87 13.26 -3.66
CA VAL A 78 8.20 12.35 -4.60
C VAL A 78 6.70 12.53 -4.49
N LEU A 79 6.16 12.48 -3.27
CA LEU A 79 4.72 12.53 -3.05
C LEU A 79 4.10 13.84 -3.55
N LYS A 80 4.78 14.97 -3.35
CA LYS A 80 4.32 16.30 -3.81
C LYS A 80 4.26 16.45 -5.34
N ARG A 81 4.85 15.54 -6.10
CA ARG A 81 4.82 15.54 -7.58
C ARG A 81 3.72 14.65 -8.14
N LEU A 82 3.02 13.90 -7.29
CA LEU A 82 1.99 12.97 -7.74
C LEU A 82 0.66 13.69 -7.90
N GLU A 83 0.09 13.59 -9.10
CA GLU A 83 -1.34 13.81 -9.31
C GLU A 83 -2.06 12.50 -9.03
N ILE A 84 -3.05 12.51 -8.14
CA ILE A 84 -3.80 11.31 -7.73
C ILE A 84 -5.21 11.38 -8.31
N GLU A 85 -5.59 10.33 -9.04
CA GLU A 85 -6.84 10.27 -9.81
C GLU A 85 -7.89 9.39 -9.14
N SER A 86 -7.46 8.39 -8.37
CA SER A 86 -8.36 7.48 -7.67
C SER A 86 -8.87 8.09 -6.36
N SER A 87 -10.08 7.67 -6.02
CA SER A 87 -10.72 7.93 -4.74
C SER A 87 -11.06 6.61 -4.05
N GLY A 88 -11.30 6.66 -2.74
CA GLY A 88 -11.69 5.49 -1.96
C GLY A 88 -10.59 4.44 -1.86
N TYR A 89 -10.96 3.16 -2.09
CA TYR A 89 -10.10 2.01 -1.80
C TYR A 89 -8.82 1.91 -2.65
N GLY A 90 -8.82 2.50 -3.85
CA GLY A 90 -7.69 2.44 -4.77
C GLY A 90 -6.55 3.42 -4.46
N PHE A 91 -6.83 4.44 -3.65
CA PHE A 91 -5.95 5.58 -3.42
C PHE A 91 -4.54 5.17 -3.00
N GLN A 92 -4.41 4.34 -1.96
CA GLN A 92 -3.09 3.94 -1.46
C GLN A 92 -2.30 3.09 -2.46
N ALA A 93 -2.98 2.27 -3.26
CA ALA A 93 -2.35 1.48 -4.30
C ALA A 93 -1.84 2.36 -5.44
N GLU A 94 -2.61 3.36 -5.87
CA GLU A 94 -2.18 4.31 -6.89
C GLU A 94 -0.97 5.13 -6.42
N VAL A 95 -1.05 5.71 -5.22
CA VAL A 95 0.06 6.48 -4.61
C VAL A 95 1.32 5.63 -4.61
N LEU A 96 1.23 4.39 -4.14
CA LEU A 96 2.38 3.48 -4.06
C LEU A 96 2.94 3.14 -5.44
N VAL A 97 2.08 2.79 -6.40
CA VAL A 97 2.52 2.45 -7.77
C VAL A 97 3.18 3.65 -8.45
N LYS A 98 2.59 4.84 -8.36
CA LYS A 98 3.18 6.07 -8.92
C LYS A 98 4.49 6.41 -8.22
N ALA A 99 4.57 6.33 -6.89
CA ALA A 99 5.79 6.58 -6.14
C ALA A 99 6.91 5.59 -6.52
N LEU A 100 6.62 4.29 -6.61
CA LEU A 100 7.60 3.24 -6.99
C LEU A 100 8.17 3.40 -8.41
N ARG A 101 7.56 4.25 -9.25
CA ARG A 101 8.09 4.60 -10.58
C ARG A 101 9.03 5.79 -10.55
N LEU A 102 9.04 6.56 -9.46
CA LEU A 102 9.85 7.76 -9.26
C LEU A 102 10.98 7.53 -8.23
N THR A 103 11.12 6.29 -7.74
CA THR A 103 12.09 5.91 -6.70
C THR A 103 12.90 4.69 -7.10
N ASN A 104 14.02 4.44 -6.42
CA ASN A 104 14.94 3.36 -6.74
C ASN A 104 14.85 2.18 -5.78
N THR A 105 14.42 2.41 -4.53
CA THR A 105 14.44 1.40 -3.47
C THR A 105 13.15 1.37 -2.67
N TYR A 106 12.75 0.18 -2.20
CA TYR A 106 11.68 0.05 -1.22
C TYR A 106 12.01 -1.01 -0.16
N LEU A 107 11.43 -0.88 1.03
CA LEU A 107 11.54 -1.85 2.11
C LEU A 107 10.15 -2.26 2.58
N GLU A 108 9.91 -3.57 2.71
CA GLU A 108 8.68 -4.11 3.27
C GLU A 108 8.83 -4.44 4.75
N VAL A 109 7.99 -3.85 5.60
CA VAL A 109 8.05 -4.00 7.05
C VAL A 109 6.80 -4.73 7.54
N PRO A 110 6.95 -5.86 8.26
CA PRO A 110 5.80 -6.53 8.87
C PRO A 110 5.19 -5.66 9.96
N MET A 111 3.86 -5.59 9.96
CA MET A 111 3.08 -4.87 10.95
C MET A 111 2.03 -5.78 11.58
N ASP A 112 1.89 -5.69 12.89
CA ASP A 112 0.86 -6.38 13.66
C ASP A 112 -0.35 -5.45 13.84
N LEU A 113 -1.50 -5.91 13.32
CA LEU A 113 -2.75 -5.17 13.34
C LEU A 113 -3.47 -5.46 14.65
N ASN A 114 -3.88 -4.42 15.36
CA ASN A 114 -4.77 -4.57 16.49
C ASN A 114 -6.17 -4.92 15.96
N GLU A 115 -6.72 -6.05 16.39
CA GLU A 115 -8.04 -6.47 15.96
C GLU A 115 -9.09 -5.48 16.50
N ARG A 116 -9.89 -4.90 15.61
CA ARG A 116 -11.04 -4.08 16.04
C ARG A 116 -12.04 -5.01 16.72
N GLN A 117 -12.31 -4.79 18.02
CA GLN A 117 -13.33 -5.56 18.76
C GLN A 117 -14.77 -5.34 18.22
N ARG A 118 -15.03 -4.33 17.39
CA ARG A 118 -16.35 -4.10 16.78
C ARG A 118 -16.25 -3.32 15.47
N GLY A 119 -17.17 -3.63 14.55
CA GLY A 119 -17.38 -2.88 13.31
C GLY A 119 -17.68 -3.83 12.15
N GLU A 120 -18.97 -4.04 11.86
CA GLU A 120 -19.37 -4.71 10.62
C GLU A 120 -18.73 -4.01 9.43
N SER A 121 -17.96 -4.78 8.66
CA SER A 121 -17.32 -4.25 7.48
C SER A 121 -18.37 -4.10 6.39
N LYS A 122 -18.80 -2.87 6.11
CA LYS A 122 -19.55 -2.46 4.88
C LYS A 122 -18.74 -2.68 3.58
N ALA A 123 -17.68 -3.49 3.64
CA ALA A 123 -16.73 -3.78 2.58
C ALA A 123 -17.33 -4.59 1.41
N PHE A 124 -18.56 -5.10 1.56
CA PHE A 124 -19.26 -5.88 0.55
C PHE A 124 -20.39 -5.11 -0.15
N ARG A 125 -20.28 -3.77 -0.22
CA ARG A 125 -21.15 -2.99 -1.12
C ARG A 125 -20.64 -3.09 -2.55
N LEU A 126 -21.56 -3.26 -3.50
CA LEU A 126 -21.31 -3.31 -4.95
C LEU A 126 -20.41 -2.16 -5.44
N THR A 127 -20.48 -1.01 -4.76
CA THR A 127 -19.61 0.16 -4.95
C THR A 127 -18.13 -0.17 -4.91
N ASN A 128 -17.71 -1.08 -4.03
CA ASN A 128 -16.31 -1.43 -3.84
C ASN A 128 -15.76 -2.25 -5.01
N VAL A 129 -16.60 -3.07 -5.65
CA VAL A 129 -16.21 -3.82 -6.84
C VAL A 129 -15.95 -2.87 -8.01
N VAL A 130 -16.83 -1.87 -8.19
CA VAL A 130 -16.67 -0.85 -9.24
C VAL A 130 -15.42 0.00 -8.98
N ASP A 131 -15.18 0.41 -7.74
CA ASP A 131 -13.98 1.17 -7.37
C ASP A 131 -12.70 0.37 -7.58
N VAL A 132 -12.68 -0.92 -7.21
CA VAL A 132 -11.56 -1.82 -7.50
C VAL A 132 -11.33 -1.96 -9.01
N ALA A 133 -12.38 -2.16 -9.80
CA ALA A 133 -12.26 -2.27 -11.26
C ALA A 133 -11.73 -0.97 -11.89
N ARG A 134 -12.21 0.20 -11.44
CA ARG A 134 -11.68 1.51 -11.86
C ARG A 134 -10.20 1.65 -11.51
N THR A 135 -9.82 1.28 -10.30
CA THR A 135 -8.42 1.29 -9.84
C THR A 135 -7.55 0.42 -10.73
N LEU A 136 -7.95 -0.83 -11.01
CA LEU A 136 -7.17 -1.74 -11.85
C LEU A 136 -7.02 -1.22 -13.30
N ARG A 137 -8.05 -0.56 -13.85
CA ARG A 137 -7.98 0.08 -15.17
C ARG A 137 -6.99 1.25 -15.16
N LEU A 138 -7.06 2.10 -14.14
CA LEU A 138 -6.13 3.21 -13.95
C LEU A 138 -4.68 2.72 -13.86
N LEU A 139 -4.40 1.74 -13.00
CA LEU A 139 -3.05 1.18 -12.86
C LEU A 139 -2.52 0.57 -14.17
N ARG A 140 -3.38 -0.08 -14.96
CA ARG A 140 -3.02 -0.54 -16.31
C ARG A 140 -2.76 0.58 -17.30
N ALA A 141 -3.39 1.74 -17.15
CA ALA A 141 -3.12 2.90 -18.00
C ALA A 141 -1.77 3.52 -17.65
N ILE A 142 -1.50 3.68 -16.35
CA ILE A 142 -0.23 4.18 -15.79
C ILE A 142 0.96 3.33 -16.26
N GLU A 143 0.83 2.00 -16.26
CA GLU A 143 1.91 1.10 -16.70
C GLU A 143 2.07 1.04 -18.24
N ARG A 144 1.11 1.55 -19.02
CA ARG A 144 1.17 1.59 -20.50
C ARG A 144 1.73 2.88 -21.07
N THR A 145 1.55 4.01 -20.38
CA THR A 145 1.87 5.36 -20.90
C THR A 145 3.30 5.81 -20.64
N SER A 146 4.18 4.95 -20.13
CA SER A 146 5.50 5.40 -19.70
C SER A 146 6.63 4.49 -20.12
N THR A 147 7.70 5.12 -20.62
CA THR A 147 9.01 4.51 -20.83
C THR A 147 9.50 3.92 -19.49
N PRO A 148 10.05 2.68 -19.47
CA PRO A 148 10.45 2.08 -18.21
C PRO A 148 11.66 2.82 -17.65
N GLY A 149 11.44 3.68 -16.66
CA GLY A 149 12.47 3.98 -15.68
C GLY A 149 12.85 2.68 -14.97
N ARG A 150 14.09 2.58 -14.47
CA ARG A 150 14.53 1.40 -13.72
C ARG A 150 13.56 1.15 -12.56
N PRO A 151 12.91 -0.03 -12.47
CA PRO A 151 11.93 -0.29 -11.43
C PRO A 151 12.61 -0.26 -10.06
N ALA A 152 11.92 0.29 -9.06
CA ALA A 152 12.40 0.27 -7.69
C ALA A 152 12.71 -1.18 -7.25
N ALA A 153 13.89 -1.39 -6.67
CA ALA A 153 14.34 -2.69 -6.19
C ALA A 153 14.00 -2.85 -4.70
N GLY A 154 13.57 -4.06 -4.32
CA GLY A 154 13.36 -4.39 -2.92
C GLY A 154 14.70 -4.49 -2.21
N VAL A 155 14.82 -3.79 -1.09
CA VAL A 155 15.94 -3.94 -0.16
C VAL A 155 15.53 -4.97 0.88
N THR A 156 16.35 -6.00 1.07
CA THR A 156 16.26 -6.83 2.27
C THR A 156 16.77 -5.98 3.42
N GLY A 157 15.86 -5.57 4.32
CA GLY A 157 16.29 -4.91 5.56
C GLY A 157 17.29 -5.79 6.32
N PRO A 158 18.14 -5.18 7.18
CA PRO A 158 19.03 -5.94 8.05
C PRO A 158 18.25 -6.94 8.92
#